data_AF-A0A9D8A428-F1
#
_entry.id   AF-A0A9D8A428-F1
#
_cell.length_a   1.000
_cell.length_b   1.000
_cell.length_c   1.000
_cell.angle_alpha   90.00
_cell.angle_beta   90.00
_cell.angle_gamma   90.00
#
_symmetry.space_group_name_H-M   'P 1'
#
loop_
_entity.id
_entity.type
_entity.pdbx_description
1 polymer ?
#
loop_
_entity_poly.entity_id
_entity_poly.type
_entity_poly.pdbx_seq_one_letter_code
_entity_poly.pdbx_strand_id
1 'polypeptide(L)'
;MEQSLVDELDYSIAVDFVKDKMALVKQTINLVLDLPNSKTVVDPVTGFSIEDMSRAIDDRLKYQLNTIEAPIVQLGITRYPTLTKIYYSEMLYRLMEESNKLDLKATAVQQTLEQYTGYQNENKKPLGNEVLTPSMVSPQFSGDFLDKVINLSSESAEALYKQELSNKLLFYKDKRTEILVKTRALERKINALSISAAKSEDVDVDIEVRSQTINLLNKRIPELLDVLSGYLSASKRIYELLDQESISGNGSLYQLNGSGVVVSGGYFSAIKQSLIVYFIILFLTTIVVVPWKMIRNSKSDEIE
;
A
#
# COMPACT_ATOMS: atom_id res chain seq x y z
N MET A 1 -20.47 -12.70 1.51
CA MET A 1 -19.19 -13.35 1.16
C MET A 1 -18.02 -12.70 1.91
N GLU A 2 -17.94 -11.38 2.03
CA GLU A 2 -16.88 -10.74 2.84
C GLU A 2 -17.10 -10.90 4.36
N GLN A 3 -18.35 -10.85 4.84
CA GLN A 3 -18.66 -11.07 6.27
C GLN A 3 -18.30 -12.48 6.76
N SER A 4 -18.58 -13.52 5.96
CA SER A 4 -18.23 -14.90 6.32
C SER A 4 -16.72 -15.14 6.42
N LEU A 5 -15.92 -14.39 5.65
CA LEU A 5 -14.47 -14.45 5.74
C LEU A 5 -13.97 -13.82 7.04
N VAL A 6 -14.58 -12.73 7.49
CA VAL A 6 -14.23 -12.08 8.77
C VAL A 6 -14.58 -12.95 9.97
N ASP A 7 -15.69 -13.69 9.92
CA ASP A 7 -16.11 -14.55 11.01
C ASP A 7 -15.13 -15.68 11.32
N GLU A 8 -14.32 -16.09 10.33
CA GLU A 8 -13.27 -17.09 10.46
C GLU A 8 -11.91 -16.50 10.88
N LEU A 9 -11.72 -15.17 10.75
CA LEU A 9 -10.49 -14.50 11.12
C LEU A 9 -10.37 -14.33 12.64
N ASP A 10 -9.12 -14.26 13.10
CA ASP A 10 -8.85 -13.77 14.44
C ASP A 10 -9.23 -12.28 14.55
N TYR A 11 -9.68 -11.85 15.72
CA TYR A 11 -10.15 -10.49 15.98
C TYR A 11 -9.15 -9.39 15.57
N SER A 12 -7.88 -9.58 15.88
CA SER A 12 -6.85 -8.58 15.54
C SER A 12 -6.65 -8.51 14.02
N ILE A 13 -6.72 -9.66 13.35
CA ILE A 13 -6.60 -9.78 11.89
C ILE A 13 -7.83 -9.20 11.20
N ALA A 14 -9.02 -9.43 11.74
CA ALA A 14 -10.27 -8.87 11.24
C ALA A 14 -10.26 -7.33 11.26
N VAL A 15 -9.74 -6.71 12.32
CA VAL A 15 -9.54 -5.25 12.38
C VAL A 15 -8.59 -4.77 11.30
N ASP A 16 -7.45 -5.44 11.13
CA ASP A 16 -6.48 -5.08 10.09
C ASP A 16 -7.08 -5.22 8.68
N PHE A 17 -7.85 -6.29 8.43
CA PHE A 17 -8.59 -6.47 7.18
C PHE A 17 -9.55 -5.31 6.89
N VAL A 18 -10.32 -4.86 7.88
CA VAL A 18 -11.21 -3.70 7.71
C VAL A 18 -10.43 -2.43 7.43
N LYS A 19 -9.28 -2.21 8.09
CA LYS A 19 -8.41 -1.06 7.82
C LYS A 19 -7.91 -1.05 6.39
N ASP A 20 -7.46 -2.19 5.88
CA ASP A 20 -7.00 -2.33 4.51
C ASP A 20 -8.13 -2.05 3.51
N LYS A 21 -9.34 -2.55 3.80
CA LYS A 21 -10.53 -2.24 3.01
C LYS A 21 -10.87 -0.75 3.04
N MET A 22 -10.86 -0.11 4.21
CA MET A 22 -11.06 1.35 4.33
C MET A 22 -10.05 2.13 3.48
N ALA A 23 -8.78 1.74 3.52
CA ALA A 23 -7.73 2.38 2.72
C ALA A 23 -7.98 2.22 1.20
N LEU A 24 -8.40 1.04 0.75
CA LEU A 24 -8.75 0.79 -0.65
C LEU A 24 -9.97 1.60 -1.13
N VAL A 25 -11.01 1.67 -0.30
CA VAL A 25 -12.19 2.51 -0.62
C VAL A 25 -11.78 3.98 -0.67
N LYS A 26 -10.97 4.45 0.28
CA LYS A 26 -10.46 5.84 0.28
C LYS A 26 -9.63 6.14 -0.96
N GLN A 27 -8.75 5.22 -1.38
CA GLN A 27 -7.99 5.37 -2.62
C GLN A 27 -8.91 5.48 -3.83
N THR A 28 -9.97 4.65 -3.88
CA THR A 28 -10.96 4.69 -4.95
C THR A 28 -11.71 6.04 -4.98
N ILE A 29 -12.13 6.53 -3.82
CA ILE A 29 -12.77 7.85 -3.67
C ILE A 29 -11.84 8.98 -4.11
N ASN A 30 -10.57 8.93 -3.75
CA ASN A 30 -9.59 9.94 -4.16
C ASN A 30 -9.40 9.97 -5.69
N LEU A 31 -9.41 8.81 -6.36
CA LEU A 31 -9.37 8.76 -7.82
C LEU A 31 -10.59 9.45 -8.46
N VAL A 32 -11.77 9.38 -7.82
CA VAL A 32 -12.96 10.10 -8.29
C VAL A 32 -12.85 11.60 -7.96
N LEU A 33 -12.27 11.99 -6.82
CA LEU A 33 -12.02 13.40 -6.48
C LEU A 33 -11.10 14.11 -7.48
N ASP A 34 -10.14 13.38 -8.06
CA ASP A 34 -9.21 13.93 -9.03
C ASP A 34 -9.88 14.22 -10.39
N LEU A 35 -11.13 13.79 -10.61
CA LEU A 35 -11.89 14.09 -11.82
C LEU A 35 -12.45 15.53 -11.80
N PRO A 36 -12.56 16.19 -12.96
CA PRO A 36 -13.21 17.50 -13.07
C PRO A 36 -14.66 17.44 -12.57
N ASN A 37 -15.11 18.50 -11.89
CA ASN A 37 -16.47 18.63 -11.34
C ASN A 37 -16.91 17.57 -10.32
N SER A 38 -16.00 16.69 -9.88
CA SER A 38 -16.29 15.63 -8.89
C SER A 38 -16.84 16.13 -7.55
N LYS A 39 -16.48 17.37 -7.18
CA LYS A 39 -16.89 18.01 -5.93
C LYS A 39 -18.31 18.54 -5.93
N THR A 40 -18.92 18.72 -7.10
CA THR A 40 -20.27 19.28 -7.24
C THR A 40 -21.34 18.21 -7.43
N VAL A 41 -20.92 16.97 -7.76
CA VAL A 41 -21.82 15.85 -7.96
C VAL A 41 -22.11 15.14 -6.64
N VAL A 42 -23.39 14.88 -6.41
CA VAL A 42 -23.90 14.19 -5.22
C VAL A 42 -24.52 12.87 -5.66
N ASP A 43 -24.31 11.81 -4.88
CA ASP A 43 -24.96 10.53 -5.14
C ASP A 43 -26.48 10.65 -4.93
N PRO A 44 -27.32 10.33 -5.94
CA PRO A 44 -28.77 10.53 -5.85
C PRO A 44 -29.48 9.58 -4.87
N VAL A 45 -28.83 8.49 -4.47
CA VAL A 45 -29.41 7.49 -3.56
C VAL A 45 -29.10 7.82 -2.10
N THR A 46 -27.84 8.12 -1.80
CA THR A 46 -27.38 8.36 -0.42
C THR A 46 -27.38 9.84 -0.03
N GLY A 47 -27.40 10.76 -1.02
CA GLY A 47 -27.26 12.18 -0.79
C GLY A 47 -25.84 12.63 -0.39
N PHE A 48 -24.86 11.72 -0.41
CA PHE A 48 -23.48 12.05 -0.08
C PHE A 48 -22.68 12.52 -1.30
N SER A 49 -21.84 13.52 -1.11
CA SER A 49 -20.76 13.84 -2.04
C SER A 49 -19.56 12.90 -1.84
N ILE A 50 -18.66 12.85 -2.82
CA ILE A 50 -17.40 12.10 -2.69
C ILE A 50 -16.56 12.61 -1.51
N GLU A 51 -16.59 13.92 -1.23
CA GLU A 51 -15.86 14.50 -0.11
C GLU A 51 -16.44 14.07 1.24
N ASP A 52 -17.78 14.02 1.35
CA ASP A 52 -18.45 13.53 2.55
C ASP A 52 -18.11 12.06 2.81
N MET A 53 -18.07 11.23 1.77
CA MET A 53 -17.66 9.82 1.89
C MET A 53 -16.21 9.71 2.37
N SER A 54 -15.30 10.52 1.83
CA SER A 54 -13.89 10.54 2.25
C SER A 54 -13.75 10.89 3.74
N ARG A 55 -14.41 11.97 4.19
CA ARG A 55 -14.43 12.36 5.60
C ARG A 55 -15.07 11.29 6.48
N ALA A 56 -16.18 10.71 6.04
CA ALA A 56 -16.90 9.70 6.80
C ALA A 56 -16.10 8.40 6.99
N ILE A 57 -15.21 8.04 6.05
CA ILE A 57 -14.25 6.95 6.22
C ILE A 57 -13.22 7.31 7.28
N ASP A 58 -12.66 8.53 7.25
CA ASP A 58 -11.67 8.98 8.23
C ASP A 58 -12.25 9.02 9.65
N ASP A 59 -13.47 9.51 9.80
CA ASP A 59 -14.16 9.52 11.09
C ASP A 59 -14.41 8.09 11.61
N ARG A 60 -14.78 7.15 10.73
CA ARG A 60 -15.02 5.76 11.13
C ARG A 60 -13.73 5.05 11.52
N LEU A 61 -12.66 5.27 10.76
CA LEU A 61 -11.34 4.76 11.12
C LEU A 61 -10.94 5.27 12.51
N LYS A 62 -11.10 6.57 12.76
CA LYS A 62 -10.66 7.22 14.01
C LYS A 62 -11.53 6.86 15.22
N TYR A 63 -12.85 6.92 15.10
CA TYR A 63 -13.78 6.84 16.23
C TYR A 63 -14.49 5.49 16.36
N GLN A 64 -14.52 4.68 15.29
CA GLN A 64 -15.17 3.37 15.35
C GLN A 64 -14.16 2.23 15.42
N LEU A 65 -13.16 2.23 14.54
CA LEU A 65 -12.20 1.12 14.40
C LEU A 65 -11.00 1.24 15.33
N ASN A 66 -10.36 2.41 15.43
CA ASN A 66 -9.20 2.58 16.33
C ASN A 66 -9.59 2.46 17.81
N THR A 67 -10.80 2.85 18.18
CA THR A 67 -11.32 2.71 19.54
C THR A 67 -11.50 1.25 19.97
N ILE A 68 -11.76 0.34 19.02
CA ILE A 68 -11.89 -1.10 19.32
C ILE A 68 -10.58 -1.86 19.16
N GLU A 69 -9.67 -1.39 18.31
CA GLU A 69 -8.35 -2.00 18.15
C GLU A 69 -7.51 -1.91 19.43
N ALA A 70 -7.49 -0.75 20.08
CA ALA A 70 -6.61 -0.53 21.23
C ALA A 70 -6.87 -1.52 22.38
N PRO A 71 -8.13 -1.78 22.80
CA PRO A 71 -8.44 -2.84 23.76
C PRO A 71 -8.04 -4.24 23.28
N ILE A 72 -8.24 -4.57 22.00
CA ILE A 72 -7.83 -5.88 21.45
C ILE A 72 -6.33 -6.09 21.60
N VAL A 73 -5.53 -5.08 21.23
CA VAL A 73 -4.07 -5.15 21.32
C VAL A 73 -3.63 -5.18 22.78
N GLN A 74 -4.16 -4.30 23.63
CA GLN A 74 -3.76 -4.18 25.04
C GLN A 74 -4.07 -5.42 25.86
N LEU A 75 -5.25 -6.01 25.66
CA LEU A 75 -5.70 -7.22 26.36
C LEU A 75 -5.24 -8.50 25.64
N GLY A 76 -4.59 -8.37 24.48
CA GLY A 76 -4.18 -9.49 23.63
C GLY A 76 -5.32 -10.44 23.31
N ILE A 77 -6.50 -9.88 22.95
CA ILE A 77 -7.71 -10.65 22.65
C ILE A 77 -7.51 -11.38 21.32
N THR A 78 -7.47 -12.71 21.39
CA THR A 78 -7.30 -13.57 20.22
C THR A 78 -8.12 -14.85 20.40
N ARG A 79 -8.67 -15.37 19.31
CA ARG A 79 -9.26 -16.71 19.20
C ARG A 79 -8.17 -17.76 18.97
N TYR A 80 -7.14 -17.41 18.20
CA TYR A 80 -6.09 -18.31 17.74
C TYR A 80 -4.68 -17.73 17.99
N PRO A 81 -4.17 -17.72 19.25
CA PRO A 81 -2.92 -17.04 19.60
C PRO A 81 -1.73 -17.40 18.71
N THR A 82 -1.54 -18.69 18.44
CA THR A 82 -0.43 -19.21 17.62
C THR A 82 -0.54 -18.74 16.18
N LEU A 83 -1.73 -18.84 15.57
CA LEU A 83 -1.95 -18.44 14.18
C LEU A 83 -1.78 -16.93 14.02
N THR A 84 -2.33 -16.14 14.94
CA THR A 84 -2.22 -14.68 14.94
C THR A 84 -0.76 -14.24 15.09
N LYS A 85 0.01 -14.91 15.94
CA LYS A 85 1.45 -14.63 16.08
C LYS A 85 2.20 -14.94 14.78
N ILE A 86 1.93 -16.08 14.14
CA ILE A 86 2.55 -16.44 12.85
C ILE A 86 2.21 -15.39 11.79
N TYR A 87 0.93 -15.02 11.66
CA TYR A 87 0.46 -13.99 10.73
C TYR A 87 1.21 -12.67 10.91
N TYR A 88 1.30 -12.17 12.15
CA TYR A 88 2.02 -10.93 12.43
C TYR A 88 3.53 -11.03 12.28
N SER A 89 4.13 -12.20 12.54
CA SER A 89 5.56 -12.41 12.31
C SER A 89 5.90 -12.40 10.82
N GLU A 90 5.04 -13.00 10.00
CA GLU A 90 5.19 -13.00 8.54
C GLU A 90 5.02 -11.59 7.95
N MET A 91 4.02 -10.84 8.41
CA MET A 91 3.85 -9.45 7.98
C MET A 91 5.03 -8.57 8.41
N LEU A 92 5.59 -8.81 9.61
CA LEU A 92 6.78 -8.10 10.09
C LEU A 92 7.97 -8.38 9.18
N TYR A 93 8.19 -9.64 8.83
CA TYR A 93 9.26 -10.04 7.92
C TYR A 93 9.14 -9.33 6.56
N ARG A 94 7.94 -9.30 5.97
CA ARG A 94 7.69 -8.60 4.69
C ARG A 94 7.96 -7.10 4.76
N LEU A 95 7.51 -6.44 5.82
CA LEU A 95 7.77 -5.01 6.02
C LEU A 95 9.28 -4.74 6.20
N MET A 96 9.99 -5.59 6.92
CA MET A 96 11.45 -5.48 7.06
C MET A 96 12.17 -5.67 5.73
N GLU A 97 11.76 -6.65 4.93
CA GLU A 97 12.33 -6.88 3.60
C GLU A 97 12.11 -5.66 2.68
N GLU A 98 10.91 -5.09 2.69
CA GLU A 98 10.59 -3.88 1.92
C GLU A 98 11.39 -2.66 2.40
N SER A 99 11.50 -2.47 3.72
CA SER A 99 12.36 -1.44 4.32
C SER A 99 13.82 -1.58 3.86
N ASN A 100 14.35 -2.81 3.84
CA ASN A 100 15.71 -3.07 3.37
C ASN A 100 15.88 -2.76 1.88
N LYS A 101 14.90 -3.12 1.04
CA LYS A 101 14.91 -2.76 -0.39
C LYS A 101 14.92 -1.25 -0.61
N LEU A 102 14.15 -0.49 0.17
CA LEU A 102 14.14 0.97 0.10
C LEU A 102 15.46 1.58 0.59
N ASP A 103 16.07 1.00 1.62
CA ASP A 103 17.36 1.44 2.15
C ASP A 103 18.49 1.24 1.13
N LEU A 104 18.51 0.10 0.45
CA LEU A 104 19.45 -0.17 -0.64
C LEU A 104 19.28 0.83 -1.79
N LYS A 105 18.04 1.14 -2.19
CA LYS A 105 17.74 2.16 -3.21
C LYS A 105 18.19 3.55 -2.77
N ALA A 106 17.90 3.94 -1.53
CA ALA A 106 18.32 5.22 -0.98
C ALA A 106 19.86 5.34 -0.96
N THR A 107 20.54 4.28 -0.53
CA THR A 107 22.01 4.21 -0.52
C THR A 107 22.60 4.34 -1.92
N ALA A 108 22.04 3.64 -2.92
CA ALA A 108 22.50 3.74 -4.31
C ALA A 108 22.33 5.16 -4.88
N VAL A 109 21.20 5.82 -4.61
CA VAL A 109 20.97 7.22 -5.02
C VAL A 109 21.92 8.17 -4.30
N GLN A 110 22.14 7.96 -3.01
CA GLN A 110 23.06 8.77 -2.21
C GLN A 110 24.50 8.65 -2.74
N GLN A 111 24.97 7.43 -3.01
CA GLN A 111 26.29 7.20 -3.61
C GLN A 111 26.42 7.87 -4.99
N THR A 112 25.36 7.82 -5.80
CA THR A 112 25.34 8.51 -7.10
C THR A 112 25.47 10.03 -6.94
N LEU A 113 24.78 10.61 -5.95
CA LEU A 113 24.85 12.04 -5.64
C LEU A 113 26.25 12.43 -5.14
N GLU A 114 26.82 11.65 -4.22
CA GLU A 114 28.16 11.86 -3.67
C GLU A 114 29.22 11.80 -4.78
N GLN A 115 29.19 10.77 -5.63
CA GLN A 115 30.09 10.65 -6.78
C GLN A 115 29.96 11.85 -7.72
N TYR A 116 28.74 12.24 -8.08
CA TYR A 116 28.50 13.40 -8.95
C TYR A 116 29.07 14.70 -8.36
N THR A 117 28.90 14.93 -7.07
CA THR A 117 29.50 16.09 -6.38
C THR A 117 31.02 16.00 -6.23
N GLY A 118 31.57 14.79 -6.10
CA GLY A 118 33.02 14.54 -6.04
C GLY A 118 33.72 14.80 -7.37
N TYR A 119 33.16 14.31 -8.49
CA TYR A 119 33.68 14.55 -9.84
C TYR A 119 33.76 16.04 -10.21
N GLN A 120 32.84 16.86 -9.69
CA GLN A 120 32.84 18.31 -9.87
C GLN A 120 33.97 19.03 -9.12
N ASN A 121 34.43 18.48 -7.99
CA ASN A 121 35.49 19.07 -7.18
C ASN A 121 36.90 18.67 -7.66
N GLU A 122 37.05 17.48 -8.26
CA GLU A 122 38.35 17.02 -8.79
C GLU A 122 38.72 17.65 -10.14
N ASN A 123 37.73 18.02 -10.96
CA ASN A 123 37.96 18.71 -12.24
C ASN A 123 38.29 20.22 -12.10
N LYS A 124 38.51 20.72 -10.87
CA LYS A 124 38.99 22.09 -10.60
C LYS A 124 40.44 22.17 -10.12
N LYS A 125 41.20 21.07 -10.14
CA LYS A 125 42.65 21.11 -9.92
C LYS A 125 43.41 21.19 -11.25
N PRO A 126 44.36 22.13 -11.43
CA PRO A 126 45.23 22.11 -12.60
C PRO A 126 46.06 20.83 -12.56
N LEU A 127 46.26 20.19 -13.74
CA LEU A 127 47.14 19.03 -13.89
C LEU A 127 48.52 19.32 -13.28
N GLY A 128 48.78 18.73 -12.13
CA GLY A 128 50.08 18.66 -11.49
C GLY A 128 50.33 17.22 -11.08
N ASN A 129 51.36 16.61 -11.66
CA ASN A 129 51.85 15.26 -11.40
C ASN A 129 51.63 14.79 -9.96
N GLU A 130 50.85 13.72 -9.78
CA GLU A 130 51.02 12.87 -8.60
C GLU A 130 50.60 11.43 -8.86
N VAL A 131 51.32 10.55 -8.17
CA VAL A 131 51.58 9.15 -8.47
C VAL A 131 50.37 8.25 -8.23
N LEU A 132 50.11 7.34 -9.17
CA LEU A 132 49.09 6.28 -9.07
C LEU A 132 49.47 5.25 -8.00
N THR A 133 48.60 5.05 -7.00
CA THR A 133 48.58 3.83 -6.17
C THR A 133 47.28 3.06 -6.42
N PRO A 134 47.33 1.72 -6.58
CA PRO A 134 46.15 0.93 -6.95
C PRO A 134 45.48 0.37 -5.68
N SER A 135 44.45 1.05 -5.21
CA SER A 135 43.42 0.43 -4.36
C SER A 135 42.20 1.31 -4.34
N MET A 136 41.21 0.94 -5.14
CA MET A 136 39.80 0.97 -4.75
C MET A 136 38.96 0.37 -5.87
N VAL A 137 38.07 -0.52 -5.44
CA VAL A 137 37.03 -1.22 -6.19
C VAL A 137 36.45 -0.34 -7.30
N SER A 138 36.69 -0.71 -8.55
CA SER A 138 36.09 -0.07 -9.71
C SER A 138 34.57 -0.27 -9.64
N PRO A 139 33.75 0.79 -9.51
CA PRO A 139 32.31 0.66 -9.68
C PRO A 139 32.08 0.27 -11.14
N GLN A 140 31.34 -0.82 -11.38
CA GLN A 140 30.89 -1.14 -12.73
C GLN A 140 29.88 -0.05 -13.15
N PHE A 141 30.39 1.00 -13.77
CA PHE A 141 29.58 2.06 -14.37
C PHE A 141 28.81 1.48 -15.57
N SER A 142 27.48 1.54 -15.55
CA SER A 142 26.65 1.33 -16.74
C SER A 142 26.77 2.55 -17.66
N GLY A 143 26.97 2.33 -18.96
CA GLY A 143 27.20 3.37 -19.99
C GLY A 143 26.20 4.54 -20.00
N ASP A 144 25.00 4.35 -19.46
CA ASP A 144 23.98 5.39 -19.28
C ASP A 144 24.46 6.61 -18.46
N PHE A 145 25.40 6.45 -17.53
CA PHE A 145 25.94 7.58 -16.75
C PHE A 145 26.81 8.50 -17.61
N LEU A 146 27.66 7.93 -18.47
CA LEU A 146 28.57 8.69 -19.32
C LEU A 146 27.81 9.42 -20.43
N ASP A 147 26.79 8.78 -21.00
CA ASP A 147 25.93 9.38 -22.02
C ASP A 147 25.08 10.54 -21.43
N LYS A 148 24.68 10.47 -20.15
CA LYS A 148 23.98 11.58 -19.48
C LYS A 148 24.90 12.73 -19.10
N VAL A 149 26.12 12.44 -18.65
CA VAL A 149 27.11 13.47 -18.29
C VAL A 149 27.53 14.28 -19.53
N ILE A 150 27.67 13.64 -20.69
CA ILE A 150 27.96 14.33 -21.96
C ILE A 150 26.80 15.24 -22.41
N ASN A 151 25.55 14.85 -22.09
CA ASN A 151 24.36 15.60 -22.47
C ASN A 151 23.97 16.75 -21.51
N LEU A 152 24.71 16.95 -20.40
CA LEU A 152 24.35 17.89 -19.33
C LEU A 152 25.15 19.21 -19.34
N SER A 153 25.46 19.75 -20.52
CA SER A 153 26.36 20.91 -20.70
C SER A 153 25.84 22.28 -20.22
N SER A 154 24.71 22.35 -19.49
CA SER A 154 24.17 23.61 -18.94
C SER A 154 24.02 23.54 -17.41
N GLU A 155 24.40 24.62 -16.72
CA GLU A 155 24.31 24.78 -15.26
C GLU A 155 22.88 24.52 -14.72
N SER A 156 21.86 24.86 -15.52
CA SER A 156 20.45 24.55 -15.22
C SER A 156 20.14 23.06 -15.25
N ALA A 157 20.71 22.29 -16.18
CA ALA A 157 20.46 20.85 -16.27
C ALA A 157 21.11 20.10 -15.10
N GLU A 158 22.28 20.55 -14.65
CA GLU A 158 22.95 20.03 -13.45
C GLU A 158 22.13 20.27 -12.18
N ALA A 159 21.63 21.50 -11.99
CA ALA A 159 20.78 21.82 -10.84
C ALA A 159 19.52 20.94 -10.80
N LEU A 160 18.89 20.74 -11.98
CA LEU A 160 17.72 19.87 -12.12
C LEU A 160 18.05 18.40 -11.82
N TYR A 161 19.20 17.91 -12.25
CA TYR A 161 19.62 16.52 -11.97
C TYR A 161 19.91 16.29 -10.48
N LYS A 162 20.60 17.22 -9.80
CA LYS A 162 20.79 17.15 -8.34
C LYS A 162 19.46 17.19 -7.60
N GLN A 163 18.53 18.03 -8.04
CA GLN A 163 17.19 18.10 -7.49
C GLN A 163 16.43 16.78 -7.69
N GLU A 164 16.52 16.17 -8.88
CA GLU A 164 15.87 14.88 -9.17
C GLU A 164 16.41 13.76 -8.26
N LEU A 165 17.74 13.64 -8.12
CA LEU A 165 18.36 12.66 -7.23
C LEU A 165 17.99 12.92 -5.77
N SER A 166 17.99 14.17 -5.33
CA SER A 166 17.61 14.55 -3.97
C SER A 166 16.15 14.20 -3.68
N ASN A 167 15.25 14.47 -4.64
CA ASN A 167 13.84 14.11 -4.53
C ASN A 167 13.64 12.58 -4.49
N LYS A 168 14.38 11.81 -5.28
CA LYS A 168 14.35 10.34 -5.23
C LYS A 168 14.87 9.80 -3.90
N LEU A 169 15.95 10.39 -3.37
CA LEU A 169 16.51 10.02 -2.07
C LEU A 169 15.49 10.28 -0.96
N LEU A 170 14.89 11.47 -0.96
CA LEU A 170 13.85 11.85 -0.01
C LEU A 170 12.66 10.88 -0.10
N PHE A 171 12.17 10.62 -1.32
CA PHE A 171 11.08 9.68 -1.56
C PHE A 171 11.34 8.28 -0.97
N TYR A 172 12.53 7.70 -1.21
CA TYR A 172 12.85 6.38 -0.65
C TYR A 172 12.98 6.41 0.89
N LYS A 173 13.55 7.48 1.46
CA LYS A 173 13.68 7.64 2.92
C LYS A 173 12.33 7.85 3.60
N ASP A 174 11.44 8.62 3.00
CA ASP A 174 10.08 8.86 3.49
C ASP A 174 9.28 7.55 3.48
N LYS A 175 9.30 6.83 2.34
CA LYS A 175 8.64 5.52 2.23
C LYS A 175 9.19 4.51 3.25
N ARG A 176 10.51 4.49 3.47
CA ARG A 176 11.12 3.64 4.50
C ARG A 176 10.64 4.02 5.90
N THR A 177 10.52 5.32 6.19
CA THR A 177 10.02 5.81 7.48
C THR A 177 8.57 5.39 7.71
N GLU A 178 7.70 5.50 6.70
CA GLU A 178 6.32 4.99 6.76
C GLU A 178 6.29 3.49 7.11
N ILE A 179 7.16 2.68 6.49
CA ILE A 179 7.26 1.25 6.78
C ILE A 179 7.76 0.99 8.20
N LEU A 180 8.79 1.70 8.67
CA LEU A 180 9.32 1.53 10.02
C LEU A 180 8.28 1.85 11.11
N VAL A 181 7.39 2.80 10.87
CA VAL A 181 6.25 3.07 11.77
C VAL A 181 5.31 1.86 11.84
N LYS A 182 5.01 1.23 10.69
CA LYS A 182 4.20 0.00 10.64
C LYS A 182 4.89 -1.17 11.35
N THR A 183 6.19 -1.36 11.13
CA THR A 183 7.02 -2.37 11.83
C THR A 183 6.91 -2.24 13.35
N ARG A 184 7.11 -1.02 13.90
CA ARG A 184 6.99 -0.78 15.35
C ARG A 184 5.58 -1.01 15.88
N ALA A 185 4.55 -0.68 15.09
CA ALA A 185 3.18 -0.98 15.48
C ALA A 185 2.95 -2.49 15.59
N LEU A 186 3.49 -3.26 14.65
CA LEU A 186 3.35 -4.70 14.60
C LEU A 186 4.14 -5.43 15.71
N GLU A 187 5.36 -4.98 16.01
CA GLU A 187 6.13 -5.45 17.16
C GLU A 187 5.37 -5.30 18.48
N ARG A 188 4.68 -4.15 18.67
CA ARG A 188 3.82 -3.93 19.84
C ARG A 188 2.67 -4.95 19.90
N LYS A 189 2.04 -5.27 18.77
CA LYS A 189 0.99 -6.30 18.70
C LYS A 189 1.53 -7.68 19.10
N ILE A 190 2.68 -8.08 18.56
CA ILE A 190 3.32 -9.37 18.87
C ILE A 190 3.71 -9.47 20.35
N ASN A 191 4.26 -8.39 20.91
CA ASN A 191 4.65 -8.33 22.32
C ASN A 191 3.44 -8.42 23.24
N ALA A 192 2.35 -7.71 22.92
CA ALA A 192 1.12 -7.74 23.72
C ALA A 192 0.48 -9.13 23.72
N LEU A 193 0.44 -9.82 22.57
CA LEU A 193 -0.02 -11.21 22.47
C LEU A 193 0.83 -12.18 23.29
N SER A 194 2.14 -11.92 23.41
CA SER A 194 3.04 -12.76 24.20
C SER A 194 2.87 -12.54 25.70
N ILE A 195 2.53 -11.32 26.13
CA ILE A 195 2.27 -10.98 27.53
C ILE A 195 0.89 -11.49 27.98
N SER A 196 -0.15 -11.37 27.15
CA SER A 196 -1.49 -11.86 27.50
C SER A 196 -1.52 -13.38 27.66
N ALA A 197 -0.77 -14.11 26.84
CA ALA A 197 -0.60 -15.56 26.99
C ALA A 197 0.06 -15.97 28.33
N ALA A 198 0.79 -15.05 28.99
CA ALA A 198 1.49 -15.30 30.24
C ALA A 198 0.75 -14.82 31.50
N LYS A 199 -0.32 -14.02 31.37
CA LYS A 199 -1.01 -13.31 32.48
C LYS A 199 -2.39 -13.88 32.85
N SER A 200 -2.67 -15.15 32.58
CA SER A 200 -3.99 -15.77 32.77
C SER A 200 -4.50 -15.91 34.22
N GLU A 201 -4.01 -15.12 35.19
CA GLU A 201 -4.27 -15.28 36.63
C GLU A 201 -5.03 -14.11 37.32
N ASP A 202 -5.37 -13.01 36.63
CA ASP A 202 -6.13 -11.88 37.23
C ASP A 202 -7.53 -11.75 36.57
N VAL A 203 -8.55 -12.36 37.19
CA VAL A 203 -9.62 -13.04 36.44
C VAL A 203 -10.91 -12.22 36.23
N ASP A 204 -11.36 -11.33 37.13
CA ASP A 204 -12.75 -10.84 37.03
C ASP A 204 -12.94 -9.55 36.21
N VAL A 205 -12.07 -8.54 36.36
CA VAL A 205 -12.21 -7.26 35.64
C VAL A 205 -11.81 -7.39 34.16
N ASP A 206 -10.87 -8.28 33.86
CA ASP A 206 -10.41 -8.53 32.49
C ASP A 206 -11.46 -9.29 31.66
N ILE A 207 -12.23 -10.19 32.29
CA ILE A 207 -13.27 -10.98 31.60
C ILE A 207 -14.44 -10.11 31.13
N GLU A 208 -14.95 -9.20 31.96
CA GLU A 208 -16.09 -8.35 31.57
C GLU A 208 -15.70 -7.43 30.40
N VAL A 209 -14.59 -6.71 30.53
CA VAL A 209 -14.09 -5.80 29.48
C VAL A 209 -13.78 -6.55 28.18
N ARG A 210 -13.19 -7.75 28.28
CA ARG A 210 -12.94 -8.62 27.12
C ARG A 210 -14.24 -9.04 26.44
N SER A 211 -15.25 -9.46 27.20
CA SER A 211 -16.55 -9.87 26.65
C SER A 211 -17.26 -8.72 25.95
N GLN A 212 -17.27 -7.52 26.54
CA GLN A 212 -17.83 -6.30 25.94
C GLN A 212 -17.09 -5.93 24.65
N THR A 213 -15.76 -6.04 24.64
CA THR A 213 -14.93 -5.76 23.46
C THR A 213 -15.23 -6.74 22.32
N ILE A 214 -15.35 -8.03 22.61
CA ILE A 214 -15.70 -9.06 21.62
C ILE A 214 -17.10 -8.81 21.04
N ASN A 215 -18.08 -8.50 21.88
CA ASN A 215 -19.44 -8.20 21.43
C ASN A 215 -19.48 -6.95 20.54
N LEU A 216 -18.74 -5.91 20.91
CA LEU A 216 -18.63 -4.69 20.13
C LEU A 216 -18.00 -4.96 18.77
N LEU A 217 -16.99 -5.82 18.71
CA LEU A 217 -16.31 -6.19 17.47
C LEU A 217 -17.22 -6.98 16.52
N ASN A 218 -17.89 -8.01 17.03
CA ASN A 218 -18.81 -8.85 16.26
C ASN A 218 -19.96 -8.03 15.66
N LYS A 219 -20.32 -6.90 16.28
CA LYS A 219 -21.29 -5.95 15.75
C LYS A 219 -20.67 -4.94 14.77
N ARG A 220 -19.59 -4.26 15.17
CA ARG A 220 -19.03 -3.13 14.42
C ARG A 220 -18.34 -3.55 13.13
N ILE A 221 -17.66 -4.69 13.08
CA ILE A 221 -16.97 -5.08 11.85
C ILE A 221 -17.95 -5.30 10.69
N PRO A 222 -19.03 -6.11 10.84
CA PRO A 222 -20.02 -6.27 9.78
C PRO A 222 -20.67 -4.95 9.35
N GLU A 223 -20.99 -4.07 10.31
CA GLU A 223 -21.55 -2.73 10.04
C GLU A 223 -20.58 -1.87 9.21
N LEU A 224 -19.29 -1.86 9.57
CA LEU A 224 -18.27 -1.12 8.83
C LEU A 224 -18.11 -1.64 7.39
N LEU A 225 -18.11 -2.95 7.20
CA LEU A 225 -18.00 -3.55 5.86
C LEU A 225 -19.21 -3.21 4.99
N ASP A 226 -20.41 -3.22 5.56
CA ASP A 226 -21.63 -2.84 4.84
C ASP A 226 -21.59 -1.37 4.41
N VAL A 227 -21.17 -0.47 5.31
CA VAL A 227 -20.98 0.95 5.00
C VAL A 227 -19.95 1.16 3.90
N LEU A 228 -18.82 0.44 3.95
CA LEU A 228 -17.77 0.53 2.93
C LEU A 228 -18.26 0.07 1.55
N SER A 229 -19.05 -1.02 1.50
CA SER A 229 -19.73 -1.46 0.29
C SER A 229 -20.69 -0.39 -0.25
N GLY A 230 -21.42 0.27 0.65
CA GLY A 230 -22.27 1.42 0.34
C GLY A 230 -21.50 2.57 -0.31
N TYR A 231 -20.36 2.97 0.26
CA TYR A 231 -19.51 4.04 -0.29
C TYR A 231 -18.87 3.66 -1.64
N LEU A 232 -18.47 2.39 -1.83
CA LEU A 232 -18.01 1.92 -3.14
C LEU A 232 -19.12 2.01 -4.19
N SER A 233 -20.33 1.61 -3.82
CA SER A 233 -21.48 1.67 -4.71
C SER A 233 -21.86 3.12 -5.06
N ALA A 234 -21.81 4.01 -4.07
CA ALA A 234 -22.10 5.43 -4.26
C ALA A 234 -21.02 6.15 -5.09
N SER A 235 -19.73 5.88 -4.81
CA SER A 235 -18.63 6.44 -5.62
C SER A 235 -18.67 5.98 -7.07
N LYS A 236 -19.06 4.72 -7.32
CA LYS A 236 -19.31 4.22 -8.68
C LYS A 236 -20.44 4.97 -9.38
N ARG A 237 -21.57 5.22 -8.71
CA ARG A 237 -22.69 5.99 -9.30
C ARG A 237 -22.28 7.42 -9.63
N ILE A 238 -21.54 8.08 -8.74
CA ILE A 238 -21.01 9.43 -9.01
C ILE A 238 -20.05 9.42 -10.20
N TYR A 239 -19.17 8.41 -10.29
CA TYR A 239 -18.31 8.25 -11.46
C TYR A 239 -19.12 8.11 -12.76
N GLU A 240 -20.17 7.28 -12.76
CA GLU A 240 -21.06 7.10 -13.92
C GLU A 240 -21.78 8.40 -14.30
N LEU A 241 -22.18 9.23 -13.33
CA LEU A 241 -22.77 10.55 -13.57
C LEU A 241 -21.76 11.52 -14.20
N LEU A 242 -20.53 11.57 -13.66
CA LEU A 242 -19.46 12.41 -14.21
C LEU A 242 -19.09 12.00 -15.65
N ASP A 243 -19.06 10.70 -15.93
CA ASP A 243 -18.79 10.16 -17.26
C ASP A 243 -19.92 10.57 -18.24
N GLN A 244 -21.18 10.44 -17.83
CA GLN A 244 -22.33 10.89 -18.64
C GLN A 244 -22.33 12.40 -18.89
N GLU A 245 -22.01 13.22 -17.89
CA GLU A 245 -21.89 14.67 -18.06
C GLU A 245 -20.75 15.04 -19.04
N SER A 246 -19.67 14.27 -19.04
CA SER A 246 -18.56 14.45 -19.99
C SER A 246 -18.92 14.07 -21.43
N ILE A 247 -19.83 13.11 -21.62
CA ILE A 247 -20.23 12.57 -22.95
C ILE A 247 -21.47 13.30 -23.51
N SER A 248 -22.41 13.75 -22.67
CA SER A 248 -23.72 14.27 -23.09
C SER A 248 -23.75 15.73 -23.57
N GLY A 249 -22.64 16.45 -23.53
CA GLY A 249 -22.47 17.69 -24.31
C GLY A 249 -23.58 18.74 -24.14
N ASN A 250 -23.75 19.28 -22.93
CA ASN A 250 -24.43 20.56 -22.73
C ASN A 250 -23.72 21.36 -21.63
N GLY A 251 -22.95 22.38 -22.02
CA GLY A 251 -22.47 23.40 -21.07
C GLY A 251 -21.00 23.83 -21.18
N SER A 252 -20.50 24.02 -22.40
CA SER A 252 -19.32 24.85 -22.67
C SER A 252 -19.48 26.26 -22.08
N LEU A 253 -19.07 26.52 -20.83
CA LEU A 253 -18.80 27.88 -20.33
C LEU A 253 -17.67 28.02 -19.28
N TYR A 254 -17.02 26.94 -18.84
CA TYR A 254 -15.78 27.04 -18.05
C TYR A 254 -14.75 25.97 -18.47
N GLN A 255 -14.37 25.95 -19.74
CA GLN A 255 -13.02 25.52 -20.12
C GLN A 255 -12.12 26.76 -20.12
N LEU A 256 -11.52 27.06 -18.98
CA LEU A 256 -10.35 27.94 -18.92
C LEU A 256 -9.11 27.04 -18.95
N ASN A 257 -8.57 26.90 -20.15
CA ASN A 257 -7.21 26.50 -20.50
C ASN A 257 -6.46 25.62 -19.49
N GLY A 258 -6.58 24.30 -19.68
CA GLY A 258 -5.58 23.33 -19.28
C GLY A 258 -5.38 22.36 -20.43
N SER A 259 -4.22 22.44 -21.06
CA SER A 259 -3.69 21.60 -22.14
C SER A 259 -4.30 20.19 -22.24
N GLY A 260 -4.74 19.86 -23.45
CA GLY A 260 -5.46 18.63 -23.76
C GLY A 260 -4.75 17.36 -23.27
N VAL A 261 -5.50 16.56 -22.53
CA VAL A 261 -5.21 15.14 -22.36
C VAL A 261 -6.33 14.40 -23.06
N VAL A 262 -6.05 13.86 -24.24
CA VAL A 262 -6.87 12.81 -24.84
C VAL A 262 -6.63 11.56 -23.98
N VAL A 263 -7.42 11.37 -22.92
CA VAL A 263 -7.45 10.08 -22.22
C VAL A 263 -8.41 9.18 -22.98
N SER A 264 -7.85 8.41 -23.91
CA SER A 264 -8.50 7.25 -24.51
C SER A 264 -9.08 6.36 -23.40
N GLY A 265 -10.39 6.07 -23.47
CA GLY A 265 -11.17 5.28 -22.52
C GLY A 265 -10.78 3.79 -22.43
N GLY A 266 -9.53 3.50 -22.06
CA GLY A 266 -8.98 2.14 -21.98
C GLY A 266 -8.58 1.67 -20.57
N TYR A 267 -8.50 2.55 -19.57
CA TYR A 267 -7.89 2.17 -18.28
C TYR A 267 -8.83 1.37 -17.35
N PHE A 268 -10.14 1.64 -17.36
CA PHE A 268 -11.10 0.90 -16.52
C PHE A 268 -11.46 -0.50 -17.07
N SER A 269 -11.33 -0.73 -18.38
CA SER A 269 -11.49 -2.08 -18.97
C SER A 269 -10.24 -2.92 -18.83
N ALA A 270 -9.04 -2.31 -18.95
CA ALA A 270 -7.76 -3.02 -18.82
C ALA A 270 -7.49 -3.53 -17.40
N ILE A 271 -7.91 -2.80 -16.36
CA ILE A 271 -7.76 -3.25 -14.97
C ILE A 271 -8.75 -4.37 -14.63
N LYS A 272 -9.99 -4.31 -15.15
CA LYS A 272 -10.95 -5.41 -15.00
C LYS A 272 -10.52 -6.64 -15.81
N GLN A 273 -10.01 -6.47 -17.02
CA GLN A 273 -9.51 -7.58 -17.84
C GLN A 273 -8.21 -8.17 -17.27
N SER A 274 -7.27 -7.39 -16.74
CA SER A 274 -6.02 -7.92 -16.19
C SER A 274 -6.23 -8.67 -14.88
N LEU A 275 -7.12 -8.20 -14.00
CA LEU A 275 -7.50 -8.92 -12.78
C LEU A 275 -8.29 -10.20 -13.09
N ILE A 276 -9.24 -10.15 -14.02
CA ILE A 276 -10.00 -11.35 -14.43
C ILE A 276 -9.07 -12.36 -15.12
N VAL A 277 -8.15 -11.93 -15.98
CA VAL A 277 -7.17 -12.82 -16.62
C VAL A 277 -6.19 -13.39 -15.59
N TYR A 278 -5.75 -12.63 -14.59
CA TYR A 278 -4.92 -13.14 -13.51
C TYR A 278 -5.64 -14.18 -12.66
N PHE A 279 -6.91 -13.95 -12.31
CA PHE A 279 -7.75 -14.93 -11.59
C PHE A 279 -8.02 -16.17 -12.45
N ILE A 280 -8.26 -16.04 -13.75
CA ILE A 280 -8.45 -17.17 -14.67
C ILE A 280 -7.16 -17.98 -14.79
N ILE A 281 -5.98 -17.35 -14.89
CA ILE A 281 -4.68 -18.04 -14.95
C ILE A 281 -4.37 -18.75 -13.62
N LEU A 282 -4.67 -18.13 -12.48
CA LEU A 282 -4.52 -18.78 -11.17
C LEU A 282 -5.44 -20.00 -11.04
N PHE A 283 -6.70 -19.86 -11.46
CA PHE A 283 -7.68 -20.94 -11.42
C PHE A 283 -7.29 -22.10 -12.37
N LEU A 284 -6.84 -21.78 -13.59
CA LEU A 284 -6.41 -22.78 -14.57
C LEU A 284 -5.13 -23.51 -14.14
N THR A 285 -4.19 -22.80 -13.50
CA THR A 285 -2.96 -23.42 -12.96
C THR A 285 -3.26 -24.33 -11.78
N THR A 286 -4.19 -23.97 -10.88
CA THR A 286 -4.61 -24.88 -9.80
C THR A 286 -5.33 -26.13 -10.31
N ILE A 287 -6.17 -26.02 -11.34
CA ILE A 287 -6.92 -27.15 -11.89
C ILE A 287 -6.05 -28.11 -12.71
N VAL A 288 -4.99 -27.62 -13.36
CA VAL A 288 -4.12 -28.48 -14.18
C VAL A 288 -2.93 -29.01 -13.38
N VAL A 289 -2.29 -28.19 -12.54
CA VAL A 289 -1.05 -28.57 -11.85
C VAL A 289 -1.32 -29.51 -10.67
N VAL A 290 -2.42 -29.32 -9.94
CA VAL A 290 -2.72 -30.14 -8.76
C VAL A 290 -3.07 -31.59 -9.14
N PRO A 291 -3.94 -31.87 -10.13
CA PRO A 291 -4.19 -33.24 -10.57
C PRO A 291 -2.99 -33.87 -11.27
N TRP A 292 -2.21 -33.10 -12.03
CA TRP A 292 -0.98 -33.62 -12.66
C TRP A 292 0.05 -34.06 -11.62
N LYS A 293 0.21 -33.30 -10.53
CA LYS A 293 1.11 -33.65 -9.43
C LYS A 293 0.59 -34.86 -8.64
N MET A 294 -0.73 -34.98 -8.46
CA MET A 294 -1.35 -36.16 -7.85
C MET A 294 -1.21 -37.42 -8.71
N ILE A 295 -1.40 -37.33 -10.03
CA ILE A 295 -1.22 -38.48 -10.96
C ILE A 295 0.26 -38.88 -11.04
N ARG A 296 1.20 -37.91 -10.98
CA ARG A 296 2.63 -38.21 -10.99
C ARG A 296 3.10 -38.88 -9.69
N ASN A 297 2.61 -38.43 -8.54
CA ASN A 297 2.92 -39.06 -7.26
C ASN A 297 2.21 -40.42 -7.09
N SER A 298 1.01 -40.60 -7.65
CA SER A 298 0.32 -41.89 -7.62
C SER A 298 1.02 -42.97 -8.46
N LYS A 299 1.78 -42.60 -9.49
CA LYS A 299 2.56 -43.54 -10.31
C LYS A 299 3.94 -43.86 -9.75
N SER A 300 4.46 -43.08 -8.81
CA SER A 300 5.72 -43.41 -8.12
C SER A 300 5.54 -44.44 -7.00
N ASP A 301 4.31 -44.65 -6.54
CA ASP A 301 3.98 -45.63 -5.49
C ASP A 301 3.66 -47.04 -6.06
N GLU A 302 3.68 -47.22 -7.38
CA GLU A 302 3.48 -48.51 -8.06
C GLU A 302 4.79 -49.15 -8.59
N ILE A 303 5.96 -48.57 -8.29
CA ILE A 303 7.28 -49.13 -8.68
C ILE A 303 8.19 -49.33 -7.45
N GLU A 304 7.62 -49.78 -6.33
CA GLU A 304 8.36 -50.46 -5.26
C GLU A 304 7.77 -51.86 -5.02
#